data_AF-A0A3C0VWI6-F1
#
_entry.id   AF-A0A3C0VWI6-F1
#
_cell.length_a   1.000
_cell.length_b   1.000
_cell.length_c   1.000
_cell.angle_alpha   90.00
_cell.angle_beta   90.00
_cell.angle_gamma   90.00
#
_symmetry.space_group_name_H-M   'P 1'
#
loop_
_entity.id
_entity.type
_entity.pdbx_description
1 polymer ?
#
loop_
_entity_poly.entity_id
_entity_poly.type
_entity_poly.pdbx_seq_one_letter_code
_entity_poly.pdbx_strand_id
1 'polypeptide(L)'
;TGTAKSEAMYRLAAEHDAAVIVCYVAGENVREVTEIPIDHDPIPRMSEFFEREIELAAKCGLTRGFVDPGLGFYYDNLEDSSVRIQHQMKTFLNAFRLRKLGWPVCNALPHAFECFGEEVRSAEPFFSVLAALGKTDLCRTHEVSKVAAVLKTLGVY
;
A
#
# COMPACT_ATOMS: atom_id res chain seq x y z
N THR A 1 -6.34 -7.25 -10.12
CA THR A 1 -6.67 -6.00 -9.39
C THR A 1 -6.49 -4.86 -10.35
N GLY A 2 -7.45 -3.94 -10.41
CA GLY A 2 -7.51 -2.86 -11.40
C GLY A 2 -8.77 -2.02 -11.21
N THR A 3 -8.83 -0.86 -11.85
CA THR A 3 -9.89 0.15 -11.63
C THR A 3 -11.08 0.01 -12.59
N ALA A 4 -11.00 -0.88 -13.59
CA ALA A 4 -12.03 -1.03 -14.63
C ALA A 4 -13.45 -1.33 -14.13
N LYS A 5 -13.60 -1.85 -12.90
CA LYS A 5 -14.90 -2.11 -12.26
C LYS A 5 -15.05 -1.45 -10.88
N SER A 6 -14.27 -0.39 -10.62
CA SER A 6 -14.27 0.31 -9.32
C SER A 6 -15.68 0.72 -8.89
N GLU A 7 -16.49 1.33 -9.76
CA GLU A 7 -17.85 1.78 -9.40
C GLU A 7 -18.76 0.65 -8.92
N ALA A 8 -18.78 -0.48 -9.63
CA ALA A 8 -19.62 -1.62 -9.26
C ALA A 8 -19.21 -2.19 -7.90
N MET A 9 -17.90 -2.23 -7.63
CA MET A 9 -17.36 -2.66 -6.34
C MET A 9 -17.68 -1.67 -5.22
N TYR A 10 -17.60 -0.37 -5.49
CA TYR A 10 -17.92 0.66 -4.50
C TYR A 10 -19.40 0.67 -4.13
N ARG A 11 -20.32 0.55 -5.11
CA ARG A 11 -21.76 0.43 -4.84
C ARG A 11 -22.06 -0.83 -4.02
N LEU A 12 -21.51 -1.97 -4.42
CA LEU A 12 -21.69 -3.23 -3.69
C LEU A 12 -21.17 -3.13 -2.24
N ALA A 13 -20.00 -2.53 -2.04
CA ALA A 13 -19.46 -2.33 -0.69
C ALA A 13 -20.33 -1.37 0.13
N ALA A 14 -20.85 -0.30 -0.47
CA ALA A 14 -21.76 0.63 0.19
C ALA A 14 -23.09 -0.04 0.59
N GLU A 15 -23.68 -0.84 -0.30
CA GLU A 15 -24.91 -1.61 -0.03
C GLU A 15 -24.78 -2.57 1.16
N HIS A 16 -23.57 -3.09 1.38
CA HIS A 16 -23.29 -4.06 2.44
C HIS A 16 -22.64 -3.47 3.68
N ASP A 17 -22.50 -2.15 3.77
CA ASP A 17 -21.72 -1.50 4.83
C ASP A 17 -20.37 -2.23 4.99
N ALA A 18 -19.60 -2.33 3.90
CA ALA A 18 -18.22 -2.83 3.88
C ALA A 18 -17.22 -1.69 3.62
N ALA A 19 -15.95 -1.93 3.92
CA ALA A 19 -14.84 -1.05 3.55
C ALA A 19 -14.07 -1.64 2.36
N VAL A 20 -13.46 -0.76 1.55
CA VAL A 20 -12.63 -1.17 0.40
C VAL A 20 -11.19 -0.70 0.58
N ILE A 21 -10.22 -1.56 0.27
CA ILE A 21 -8.81 -1.17 0.12
C ILE A 21 -8.60 -0.84 -1.36
N VAL A 22 -8.36 0.43 -1.66
CA VAL A 22 -8.07 0.92 -3.01
C VAL A 22 -6.56 0.86 -3.21
N CYS A 23 -6.12 -0.05 -4.07
CA CYS A 23 -4.70 -0.20 -4.39
C CYS A 23 -4.31 0.70 -5.57
N TYR A 24 -3.19 1.41 -5.43
CA TYR A 24 -2.55 2.11 -6.54
C TYR A 24 -2.09 1.11 -7.60
N VAL A 25 -2.48 1.37 -8.85
CA VAL A 25 -2.04 0.63 -10.04
C VAL A 25 -1.72 1.68 -11.10
N ALA A 26 -0.55 1.59 -11.74
CA ALA A 26 -0.11 2.57 -12.73
C ALA A 26 -0.81 2.48 -14.11
N GLY A 27 -1.94 1.75 -14.20
CA GLY A 27 -2.74 1.54 -15.41
C GLY A 27 -4.08 0.89 -15.08
N GLU A 28 -4.82 0.42 -16.10
CA GLU A 28 -6.17 -0.15 -15.89
C GLU A 28 -6.15 -1.38 -14.98
N ASN A 29 -5.13 -2.23 -15.13
CA ASN A 29 -4.87 -3.35 -14.27
C ASN A 29 -3.39 -3.71 -14.22
N VAL A 30 -2.98 -4.40 -13.16
CA VAL A 30 -1.58 -4.75 -12.89
C VAL A 30 -0.93 -5.64 -13.95
N ARG A 31 -1.71 -6.33 -14.79
CA ARG A 31 -1.17 -7.27 -15.81
C ARG A 31 -0.88 -6.60 -17.15
N GLU A 32 -1.40 -5.40 -17.36
CA GLU A 32 -1.21 -4.62 -18.59
C GLU A 32 -0.16 -3.52 -18.44
N VAL A 33 0.35 -3.33 -17.22
CA VAL A 33 1.42 -2.39 -16.94
C VAL A 33 2.74 -3.16 -16.89
N THR A 34 3.63 -2.84 -17.83
CA THR A 34 4.97 -3.43 -17.91
C THR A 34 5.92 -2.76 -16.92
N GLU A 35 6.02 -1.43 -16.97
CA GLU A 35 6.92 -0.64 -16.11
C GLU A 35 6.19 0.52 -15.46
N ILE A 36 6.69 0.97 -14.30
CA ILE A 36 6.21 2.20 -13.66
C ILE A 36 7.34 3.20 -13.46
N PRO A 37 7.08 4.51 -13.52
CA PRO A 37 8.10 5.49 -13.18
C PRO A 37 8.53 5.36 -11.71
N ILE A 38 9.83 5.19 -11.48
CA ILE A 38 10.42 5.18 -10.14
C ILE A 38 10.80 6.63 -9.80
N ASP A 39 9.81 7.40 -9.39
CA ASP A 39 9.97 8.80 -9.04
C ASP A 39 10.88 8.97 -7.80
N HIS A 40 11.60 10.09 -7.71
CA HIS A 40 12.37 10.43 -6.51
C HIS A 40 11.47 10.53 -5.27
N ASP A 41 10.29 11.13 -5.45
CA ASP A 41 9.19 11.16 -4.49
C ASP A 41 7.97 10.42 -5.09
N PRO A 42 7.60 9.23 -4.59
CA PRO A 42 6.52 8.43 -5.17
C PRO A 42 5.11 8.94 -4.80
N ILE A 43 4.99 9.84 -3.82
CA ILE A 43 3.69 10.23 -3.26
C ILE A 43 2.82 11.04 -4.22
N PRO A 44 3.30 12.09 -4.93
CA PRO A 44 2.42 12.96 -5.71
C PRO A 44 1.57 12.21 -6.74
N ARG A 45 2.18 11.28 -7.49
CA ARG A 45 1.49 10.45 -8.49
C ARG A 45 0.41 9.56 -7.84
N MET A 46 0.72 8.98 -6.69
CA MET A 46 -0.23 8.15 -5.95
C MET A 46 -1.38 8.99 -5.38
N SER A 47 -1.08 10.19 -4.84
CA SER A 47 -2.10 11.12 -4.35
C SER A 47 -3.10 11.49 -5.43
N GLU A 48 -2.64 11.87 -6.63
CA GLU A 48 -3.53 12.20 -7.76
C GLU A 48 -4.44 11.04 -8.16
N PHE A 49 -3.93 9.81 -8.11
CA PHE A 49 -4.73 8.61 -8.35
C PHE A 49 -5.79 8.42 -7.27
N PHE A 50 -5.40 8.49 -5.99
CA PHE A 50 -6.32 8.27 -4.88
C PHE A 50 -7.36 9.37 -4.73
N GLU A 51 -7.05 10.63 -5.03
CA GLU A 51 -8.03 11.72 -5.06
C GLU A 51 -9.19 11.39 -6.00
N ARG A 52 -8.88 10.93 -7.22
CA ARG A 52 -9.90 10.52 -8.20
C ARG A 52 -10.71 9.32 -7.73
N GLU A 53 -10.05 8.29 -7.19
CA GLU A 53 -10.75 7.08 -6.72
C GLU A 53 -11.62 7.35 -5.49
N ILE A 54 -11.17 8.20 -4.56
CA ILE A 54 -11.96 8.59 -3.38
C ILE A 54 -13.17 9.42 -3.80
N GLU A 55 -13.03 10.34 -4.76
CA GLU A 55 -14.16 11.09 -5.31
C GLU A 55 -15.18 10.15 -5.98
N LEU A 56 -14.71 9.17 -6.75
CA LEU A 56 -15.56 8.16 -7.38
C LEU A 56 -16.27 7.27 -6.35
N ALA A 57 -15.55 6.83 -5.31
CA ALA A 57 -16.10 6.07 -4.20
C ALA A 57 -17.22 6.84 -3.49
N ALA A 58 -17.01 8.13 -3.22
CA ALA A 58 -18.02 9.00 -2.61
C ALA A 58 -19.27 9.13 -3.49
N LYS A 59 -19.12 9.30 -4.82
CA LYS A 59 -20.24 9.31 -5.77
C LYS A 59 -21.02 7.99 -5.79
N CYS A 60 -20.37 6.88 -5.45
CA CYS A 60 -21.00 5.56 -5.34
C CYS A 60 -21.60 5.28 -3.96
N GLY A 61 -21.54 6.23 -3.02
CA GLY A 61 -22.06 6.08 -1.65
C GLY A 61 -21.11 5.36 -0.69
N LEU A 62 -19.88 5.04 -1.10
CA LEU A 62 -18.89 4.40 -0.24
C LEU A 62 -18.23 5.44 0.66
N THR A 63 -18.34 5.25 1.99
CA THR A 63 -17.82 6.18 3.00
C THR A 63 -16.62 5.64 3.78
N ARG A 64 -16.26 4.36 3.59
CA ARG A 64 -15.20 3.68 4.36
C ARG A 64 -14.24 2.95 3.43
N GLY A 65 -12.96 3.18 3.64
CA GLY A 65 -11.92 2.48 2.91
C GLY A 65 -10.51 2.83 3.36
N PHE A 66 -9.54 2.23 2.70
CA PHE A 66 -8.11 2.47 2.89
C PHE A 66 -7.47 2.75 1.53
N VAL A 67 -6.38 3.53 1.52
CA VAL A 67 -5.50 3.65 0.36
C VAL A 67 -4.30 2.73 0.54
N ASP A 68 -3.96 1.95 -0.48
CA ASP A 68 -2.79 1.06 -0.50
C ASP A 68 -1.87 1.47 -1.65
N PRO A 69 -0.64 1.96 -1.37
CA PRO A 69 0.33 2.36 -2.40
C PRO A 69 0.74 1.27 -3.41
N GLY A 70 0.28 0.02 -3.26
CA GLY A 70 0.45 -1.02 -4.27
C GLY A 70 1.83 -1.68 -4.25
N LEU A 71 2.54 -1.62 -3.11
CA LEU A 71 3.93 -2.07 -2.98
C LEU A 71 4.14 -3.58 -3.15
N GLY A 72 3.05 -4.36 -3.17
CA GLY A 72 3.07 -5.79 -3.42
C GLY A 72 2.99 -6.19 -4.90
N PHE A 73 2.77 -5.24 -5.82
CA PHE A 73 2.72 -5.54 -7.25
C PHE A 73 4.12 -5.67 -7.86
N TYR A 74 4.21 -6.50 -8.90
CA TYR A 74 5.42 -6.74 -9.67
C TYR A 74 5.28 -6.04 -11.03
N TYR A 75 6.30 -5.28 -11.39
CA TYR A 75 6.49 -4.63 -12.68
C TYR A 75 7.89 -4.99 -13.17
N ASP A 76 8.15 -4.99 -14.47
CA ASP A 76 9.43 -5.43 -15.06
C ASP A 76 10.62 -4.65 -14.47
N ASN A 77 10.43 -3.36 -14.18
CA ASN A 77 11.44 -2.50 -13.56
C ASN A 77 11.38 -2.45 -12.02
N LEU A 78 10.49 -3.24 -11.40
CA LEU A 78 10.33 -3.41 -9.95
C LEU A 78 10.12 -4.91 -9.61
N GLU A 79 10.93 -5.77 -10.20
CA GLU A 79 11.11 -7.14 -9.73
C GLU A 79 11.90 -7.18 -8.42
N ASP A 80 12.03 -8.37 -7.86
CA ASP A 80 12.79 -8.65 -6.65
C ASP A 80 14.25 -8.16 -6.80
N SER A 81 14.53 -7.03 -6.15
CA SER A 81 15.76 -6.26 -6.34
C SER A 81 15.94 -5.24 -5.22
N SER A 82 17.17 -4.74 -5.07
CA SER A 82 17.47 -3.62 -4.17
C SER A 82 16.71 -2.34 -4.57
N VAL A 83 16.45 -2.14 -5.87
CA VAL A 83 15.67 -1.00 -6.39
C VAL A 83 14.24 -1.05 -5.86
N ARG A 84 13.60 -2.22 -5.92
CA ARG A 84 12.25 -2.42 -5.37
C ARG A 84 12.19 -2.16 -3.87
N ILE A 85 13.14 -2.71 -3.12
CA ILE A 85 13.22 -2.51 -1.67
C ILE A 85 13.36 -1.03 -1.34
N GLN A 86 14.25 -0.31 -2.02
CA GLN A 86 14.44 1.13 -1.82
C GLN A 86 13.18 1.93 -2.16
N HIS A 87 12.47 1.58 -3.23
CA HIS A 87 11.19 2.20 -3.58
C HIS A 87 10.12 1.97 -2.49
N GLN A 88 10.02 0.75 -1.97
CA GLN A 88 9.11 0.40 -0.86
C GLN A 88 9.45 1.18 0.41
N MET A 89 10.72 1.25 0.80
CA MET A 89 11.18 2.01 1.96
C MET A 89 10.85 3.51 1.83
N LYS A 90 11.13 4.11 0.68
CA LYS A 90 10.80 5.52 0.41
C LYS A 90 9.30 5.76 0.50
N THR A 91 8.50 4.85 -0.04
CA THR A 91 7.04 4.94 0.01
C THR A 91 6.52 4.83 1.44
N PHE A 92 7.00 3.86 2.24
CA PHE A 92 6.63 3.76 3.66
C PHE A 92 6.91 5.06 4.41
N LEU A 93 8.14 5.58 4.33
CA LEU A 93 8.54 6.78 5.07
C LEU A 93 7.76 8.04 4.68
N ASN A 94 7.16 8.07 3.48
CA ASN A 94 6.38 9.20 3.00
C ASN A 94 4.85 8.95 3.01
N ALA A 95 4.40 7.76 3.40
CA ALA A 95 2.99 7.35 3.34
C ALA A 95 2.07 8.26 4.18
N PHE A 96 2.58 8.87 5.26
CA PHE A 96 1.82 9.78 6.13
C PHE A 96 1.20 10.95 5.36
N ARG A 97 1.77 11.32 4.21
CA ARG A 97 1.26 12.39 3.35
C ARG A 97 -0.06 12.03 2.68
N LEU A 98 -0.31 10.74 2.42
CA LEU A 98 -1.56 10.24 1.85
C LEU A 98 -2.73 10.37 2.82
N ARG A 99 -2.48 10.46 4.13
CA ARG A 99 -3.54 10.67 5.13
C ARG A 99 -4.29 12.00 4.95
N LYS A 100 -3.71 12.98 4.25
CA LYS A 100 -4.40 14.23 3.87
C LYS A 100 -5.64 14.01 3.02
N LEU A 101 -5.76 12.84 2.38
CA LEU A 101 -6.92 12.43 1.58
C LEU A 101 -8.12 12.00 2.44
N GLY A 102 -7.95 11.92 3.77
CA GLY A 102 -9.02 11.55 4.71
C GLY A 102 -9.25 10.05 4.85
N TRP A 103 -8.57 9.21 4.07
CA TRP A 103 -8.61 7.75 4.21
C TRP A 103 -7.35 7.22 4.92
N PRO A 104 -7.47 6.19 5.78
CA PRO A 104 -6.33 5.50 6.38
C PRO A 104 -5.46 4.79 5.34
N VAL A 105 -4.19 4.53 5.69
CA VAL A 105 -3.21 3.91 4.78
C VAL A 105 -3.01 2.43 5.13
N CYS A 106 -3.12 1.56 4.13
CA CYS A 106 -2.77 0.15 4.20
C CYS A 106 -1.43 -0.10 3.48
N ASN A 107 -0.59 -0.96 4.04
CA ASN A 107 0.66 -1.36 3.41
C ASN A 107 0.92 -2.86 3.59
N ALA A 108 1.27 -3.54 2.51
CA ALA A 108 1.82 -4.89 2.56
C ALA A 108 3.33 -4.83 2.89
N LEU A 109 3.75 -5.55 3.92
CA LEU A 109 5.16 -5.62 4.32
C LEU A 109 5.91 -6.60 3.40
N PRO A 110 7.07 -6.21 2.85
CA PRO A 110 7.80 -7.05 1.91
C PRO A 110 8.66 -8.10 2.63
N HIS A 111 8.88 -9.22 1.95
CA HIS A 111 9.82 -10.27 2.37
C HIS A 111 11.27 -9.95 2.03
N ALA A 112 11.52 -9.19 0.96
CA ALA A 112 12.87 -8.74 0.56
C ALA A 112 13.93 -9.87 0.60
N PHE A 113 13.63 -11.02 -0.02
CA PHE A 113 14.48 -12.22 0.01
C PHE A 113 15.91 -11.95 -0.47
N GLU A 114 16.06 -10.96 -1.33
CA GLU A 114 17.27 -10.54 -2.03
C GLU A 114 18.26 -9.86 -1.09
N CYS A 115 17.77 -9.33 0.04
CA CYS A 115 18.59 -8.73 1.09
C CYS A 115 18.64 -9.58 2.36
N PHE A 116 17.53 -10.21 2.74
CA PHE A 116 17.44 -10.95 4.00
C PHE A 116 17.80 -12.44 3.86
N GLY A 117 17.76 -13.00 2.65
CA GLY A 117 18.17 -14.38 2.38
C GLY A 117 17.48 -15.40 3.29
N GLU A 118 18.27 -16.22 3.98
CA GLU A 118 17.78 -17.21 4.94
C GLU A 118 17.01 -16.58 6.12
N GLU A 119 17.29 -15.32 6.45
CA GLU A 119 16.65 -14.53 7.50
C GLU A 119 15.40 -13.77 7.01
N VAL A 120 14.79 -14.19 5.89
CA VAL A 120 13.60 -13.55 5.31
C VAL A 120 12.48 -13.26 6.32
N ARG A 121 12.34 -14.10 7.34
CA ARG A 121 11.32 -13.95 8.39
C ARG A 121 11.59 -12.78 9.35
N SER A 122 12.73 -12.12 9.22
CA SER A 122 13.10 -10.89 9.94
C SER A 122 12.81 -9.63 9.11
N ALA A 123 12.51 -9.76 7.82
CA ALA A 123 12.25 -8.65 6.92
C ALA A 123 10.96 -7.89 7.28
N GLU A 124 9.81 -8.55 7.38
CA GLU A 124 8.55 -7.87 7.69
C GLU A 124 8.59 -7.12 9.04
N PRO A 125 9.15 -7.68 10.13
CA PRO A 125 9.42 -6.92 11.36
C PRO A 125 10.28 -5.66 11.13
N PHE A 126 11.33 -5.75 10.32
CA PHE A 126 12.14 -4.57 9.97
C PHE A 126 11.33 -3.51 9.22
N PHE A 127 10.60 -3.89 8.17
CA PHE A 127 9.79 -2.95 7.39
C PHE A 127 8.61 -2.38 8.19
N SER A 128 8.10 -3.11 9.19
CA SER A 128 7.05 -2.61 10.07
C SER A 128 7.46 -1.34 10.84
N VAL A 129 8.75 -1.19 11.15
CA VAL A 129 9.27 0.04 11.77
C VAL A 129 9.11 1.22 10.82
N LEU A 130 9.50 1.06 9.55
CA LEU A 130 9.38 2.09 8.54
C LEU A 130 7.91 2.42 8.24
N ALA A 131 7.07 1.40 8.13
CA ALA A 131 5.62 1.56 7.94
C ALA A 131 4.97 2.33 9.09
N ALA A 132 5.36 2.04 10.34
CA ALA A 132 4.89 2.74 11.53
C ALA A 132 5.33 4.21 11.57
N LEU A 133 6.61 4.49 11.29
CA LEU A 133 7.12 5.86 11.17
C LEU A 133 6.40 6.63 10.05
N GLY A 134 6.08 5.93 8.97
CA GLY A 134 5.24 6.36 7.86
C GLY A 134 3.76 6.55 8.16
N LYS A 135 3.31 6.32 9.41
CA LYS A 135 1.89 6.39 9.81
C LYS A 135 0.97 5.46 9.01
N THR A 136 1.44 4.26 8.67
CA THR A 136 0.58 3.18 8.15
C THR A 136 -0.45 2.80 9.20
N ASP A 137 -1.73 2.74 8.85
CA ASP A 137 -2.83 2.37 9.75
C ASP A 137 -3.13 0.86 9.74
N LEU A 138 -2.86 0.17 8.62
CA LEU A 138 -3.06 -1.27 8.47
C LEU A 138 -1.82 -1.93 7.84
N CYS A 139 -1.16 -2.82 8.57
CA CYS A 139 -0.05 -3.63 8.06
C CYS A 139 -0.54 -5.01 7.63
N ARG A 140 -0.37 -5.37 6.36
CA ARG A 140 -0.58 -6.73 5.86
C ARG A 140 0.75 -7.49 5.93
N THR A 141 0.76 -8.61 6.66
CA THR A 141 1.97 -9.34 7.07
C THR A 141 1.71 -10.84 7.20
N HIS A 142 2.73 -11.66 6.97
CA HIS A 142 2.74 -13.09 7.27
C HIS A 142 3.38 -13.40 8.64
N GLU A 143 4.28 -12.54 9.13
CA GLU A 143 5.00 -12.69 10.40
C GLU A 143 4.29 -11.96 11.56
N VAL A 144 2.98 -12.23 11.72
CA VAL A 144 2.06 -11.50 12.61
C VAL A 144 2.61 -11.29 14.03
N SER A 145 3.08 -12.35 14.70
CA SER A 145 3.54 -12.26 16.09
C SER A 145 4.78 -11.39 16.25
N LYS A 146 5.68 -11.39 15.26
CA LYS A 146 6.91 -10.60 15.30
C LYS A 146 6.64 -9.14 15.00
N VAL A 147 5.81 -8.86 13.98
CA VAL A 147 5.38 -7.50 13.66
C VAL A 147 4.61 -6.89 14.83
N ALA A 148 3.69 -7.62 15.45
CA ALA A 148 2.96 -7.15 16.63
C ALA A 148 3.90 -6.79 17.79
N ALA A 149 4.93 -7.60 18.06
CA ALA A 149 5.92 -7.31 19.09
C ALA A 149 6.72 -6.02 18.80
N VAL A 150 7.11 -5.80 17.54
CA VAL A 150 7.80 -4.57 17.12
C VAL A 150 6.89 -3.35 17.26
N LEU A 151 5.66 -3.40 16.76
CA LEU A 151 4.71 -2.29 16.84
C LEU A 151 4.37 -1.93 18.30
N LYS A 152 4.21 -2.93 19.17
CA LYS A 152 4.02 -2.73 20.61
C LYS A 152 5.25 -2.07 21.25
N THR A 153 6.45 -2.47 20.84
CA THR A 153 7.71 -1.87 21.34
C THR A 153 7.84 -0.40 20.93
N LEU A 154 7.38 -0.05 19.73
CA LEU A 154 7.32 1.33 19.26
C LEU A 154 6.21 2.16 19.94
N GLY A 155 5.27 1.52 20.64
CA GLY A 155 4.15 2.18 21.33
C GLY A 155 3.11 2.78 20.38
N VAL A 156 2.92 2.18 19.19
CA VAL A 156 2.04 2.73 18.14
C VAL A 156 0.71 1.99 17.94
N TYR A 157 0.46 0.89 18.65
CA TYR A 157 -0.81 0.15 18.72
C TYR A 157 -0.94 -0.61 20.04
#